data_AF-A0A522A9H1-F1
#
_entry.id   AF-A0A522A9H1-F1
#
_cell.length_a   1.000
_cell.length_b   1.000
_cell.length_c   1.000
_cell.angle_alpha   90.00
_cell.angle_beta   90.00
_cell.angle_gamma   90.00
#
_symmetry.space_group_name_H-M   'P 1'
#
loop_
_entity.id
_entity.type
_entity.pdbx_description
1 polymer ?
#
loop_
_entity_poly.entity_id
_entity_poly.type
_entity_poly.pdbx_seq_one_letter_code
_entity_poly.pdbx_strand_id
1 'polypeptide(L)'
;MTLEKLSPCKVNLLLNILGKRADGFHELETVMHPVHYCDRLTFARAGAGVQLTCSNPALPTDSTNLVHRAASAFLNAAQIKDGVRLHLDKKIPMAAGLGGGSGNAATALLGLNELFAHPLAPSKLDELAAQLGSDVPFFLQDKPALATGRGEKIQSLAPFPALQGHHFILIHPGFGIATAWAYQTLAKFPAALNGQRGRAEKLVAKLQGGDLAAAAPEFYNSLEAPAL
;
A
#
# COMPACT_ATOMS: atom_id res chain seq x y z
N MET A 1 -17.19 -11.75 19.95
CA MET A 1 -17.50 -11.41 18.54
C MET A 1 -16.19 -11.31 17.79
N THR A 2 -16.13 -11.88 16.59
CA THR A 2 -14.93 -11.92 15.75
C THR A 2 -15.24 -11.17 14.47
N LEU A 3 -14.40 -10.20 14.09
CA LEU A 3 -14.51 -9.45 12.85
C LEU A 3 -13.48 -10.01 11.85
N GLU A 4 -13.83 -10.03 10.56
CA GLU A 4 -12.91 -10.42 9.50
C GLU A 4 -12.88 -9.36 8.40
N LYS A 5 -11.68 -9.08 7.87
CA LYS A 5 -11.47 -8.18 6.73
C LYS A 5 -10.51 -8.79 5.73
N LEU A 6 -10.78 -8.56 4.45
CA LEU A 6 -9.84 -8.83 3.37
C LEU A 6 -8.90 -7.63 3.22
N SER A 7 -7.60 -7.92 3.07
CA SER A 7 -6.54 -6.93 2.87
C SER A 7 -6.00 -7.08 1.44
N PRO A 8 -6.44 -6.24 0.49
CA PRO A 8 -6.03 -6.35 -0.90
C PRO A 8 -4.55 -5.97 -1.08
N CYS A 9 -4.01 -6.31 -2.25
CA CYS A 9 -2.73 -5.81 -2.71
C CYS A 9 -2.95 -4.68 -3.73
N LYS A 10 -1.85 -4.12 -4.23
CA LYS A 10 -1.89 -3.09 -5.28
C LYS A 10 -0.85 -3.38 -6.36
N VAL A 11 -1.04 -2.73 -7.50
CA VAL A 11 0.00 -2.53 -8.51
C VAL A 11 0.20 -1.04 -8.75
N ASN A 12 1.40 -0.67 -9.16
CA ASN A 12 1.65 0.67 -9.69
C ASN A 12 1.55 0.57 -11.21
N LEU A 13 0.47 1.10 -11.80
CA LEU A 13 0.35 1.23 -13.26
C LEU A 13 1.41 2.21 -13.79
N LEU A 14 1.78 3.17 -12.95
CA LEU A 14 2.93 4.03 -13.17
C LEU A 14 3.62 4.35 -11.85
N LEU A 15 4.96 4.38 -11.84
CA LEU A 15 5.81 4.91 -10.77
C LEU A 15 6.90 5.77 -11.39
N ASN A 16 6.78 7.08 -11.23
CA ASN A 16 7.72 8.06 -11.76
C ASN A 16 8.40 8.80 -10.60
N ILE A 17 9.71 8.59 -10.47
CA ILE A 17 10.53 9.23 -9.43
C ILE A 17 11.06 10.54 -10.00
N LEU A 18 10.77 11.64 -9.31
CA LEU A 18 11.03 13.01 -9.74
C LEU A 18 12.33 13.58 -9.15
N GLY A 19 12.93 12.86 -8.20
CA GLY A 19 14.20 13.22 -7.59
C GLY A 19 14.24 12.95 -6.10
N LYS A 20 15.42 13.09 -5.51
CA LYS A 20 15.64 12.92 -4.07
C LYS A 20 15.25 14.17 -3.30
N ARG A 21 14.61 14.00 -2.14
CA ARG A 21 14.19 15.05 -1.22
C ARG A 21 15.22 15.23 -0.11
N ALA A 22 15.16 16.39 0.56
CA ALA A 22 16.00 16.69 1.72
C ALA A 22 15.71 15.79 2.95
N ASP A 23 14.49 15.25 3.05
CA ASP A 23 14.06 14.35 4.12
C ASP A 23 14.52 12.88 3.92
N GLY A 24 15.33 12.61 2.88
CA GLY A 24 15.86 11.28 2.59
C GLY A 24 14.93 10.39 1.75
N PHE A 25 13.68 10.82 1.49
CA PHE A 25 12.79 10.14 0.55
C PHE A 25 13.01 10.62 -0.89
N HIS A 26 12.20 10.09 -1.81
CA HIS A 26 12.11 10.58 -3.18
C HIS A 26 10.74 11.21 -3.40
N GLU A 27 10.73 12.33 -4.11
CA GLU A 27 9.51 12.88 -4.66
C GLU A 27 9.07 11.98 -5.82
N LEU A 28 7.79 11.62 -5.86
CA LEU A 28 7.25 10.72 -6.88
C LEU A 28 5.82 11.11 -7.26
N GLU A 29 5.42 10.65 -8.44
CA GLU A 29 4.03 10.54 -8.87
C GLU A 29 3.78 9.08 -9.26
N THR A 30 2.69 8.49 -8.78
CA THR A 30 2.36 7.09 -9.06
C THR A 30 0.86 6.89 -9.22
N VAL A 31 0.48 6.09 -10.21
CA VAL A 31 -0.90 5.66 -10.42
C VAL A 31 -1.03 4.27 -9.80
N MET A 32 -1.64 4.20 -8.62
CA MET A 32 -1.87 2.95 -7.90
C MET A 32 -3.23 2.38 -8.27
N HIS A 33 -3.30 1.06 -8.45
CA HIS A 33 -4.53 0.34 -8.71
C HIS A 33 -4.68 -0.83 -7.73
N PRO A 34 -5.83 -0.97 -7.06
CA PRO A 34 -6.07 -2.09 -6.15
C PRO A 34 -6.22 -3.39 -6.94
N VAL A 35 -5.73 -4.50 -6.40
CA VAL A 35 -5.92 -5.84 -6.97
C VAL A 35 -6.47 -6.76 -5.89
N HIS A 36 -7.56 -7.45 -6.20
CA HIS A 36 -8.29 -8.32 -5.27
C HIS A 36 -7.59 -9.68 -5.04
N TYR A 37 -6.27 -9.66 -4.89
CA TYR A 37 -5.50 -10.77 -4.36
C TYR A 37 -5.13 -10.43 -2.93
N CYS A 38 -5.83 -11.03 -1.97
CA CYS A 38 -5.90 -10.53 -0.61
C CYS A 38 -5.21 -11.46 0.40
N ASP A 39 -4.60 -10.83 1.41
CA ASP A 39 -4.48 -11.45 2.73
C ASP A 39 -5.82 -11.35 3.47
N ARG A 40 -5.92 -11.99 4.63
CA ARG A 40 -7.10 -11.92 5.49
C ARG A 40 -6.69 -11.64 6.93
N LEU A 41 -7.40 -10.70 7.56
CA LEU A 41 -7.20 -10.33 8.95
C LEU A 41 -8.44 -10.65 9.76
N THR A 42 -8.24 -11.36 10.87
CA THR A 42 -9.28 -11.66 11.86
C THR A 42 -9.00 -10.88 13.13
N PHE A 43 -10.02 -10.29 13.72
CA PHE A 43 -9.94 -9.41 14.88
C PHE A 43 -10.86 -9.88 16.00
N ALA A 44 -10.38 -9.82 17.23
CA ALA A 44 -11.19 -9.99 18.43
C ALA A 44 -10.68 -9.06 19.53
N ARG A 45 -11.58 -8.65 20.43
CA ARG A 45 -11.17 -8.00 21.69
C ARG A 45 -10.43 -9.01 22.57
N ALA A 46 -9.47 -8.52 23.34
CA ALA A 46 -8.71 -9.27 24.32
C ALA A 46 -8.60 -8.47 25.62
N GLY A 47 -8.02 -9.06 26.67
CA GLY A 47 -7.88 -8.40 27.97
C GLY A 47 -6.94 -7.19 27.93
N ALA A 48 -5.72 -7.37 27.41
CA ALA A 48 -4.72 -6.31 27.31
C ALA A 48 -3.71 -6.57 26.18
N GLY A 49 -3.12 -5.49 25.68
CA GLY A 49 -2.04 -5.52 24.69
C GLY A 49 -2.46 -5.91 23.28
N VAL A 50 -1.48 -5.95 22.37
CA VAL A 50 -1.66 -6.40 20.99
C VAL A 50 -1.12 -7.83 20.89
N GLN A 51 -2.00 -8.78 20.58
CA GLN A 51 -1.66 -10.18 20.34
C GLN A 51 -1.78 -10.47 18.85
N LEU A 52 -0.66 -10.51 18.12
CA LEU A 52 -0.66 -10.83 16.70
C LEU A 52 -0.19 -12.27 16.48
N THR A 53 -0.87 -12.98 15.59
CA THR A 53 -0.44 -14.27 15.05
C THR A 53 -0.45 -14.22 13.52
N CYS A 54 0.32 -15.06 12.86
CA CYS A 54 0.43 -15.10 11.41
C CYS A 54 0.46 -16.54 10.90
N SER A 55 -0.19 -16.81 9.76
CA SER A 55 -0.12 -18.14 9.11
C SER A 55 1.26 -18.41 8.48
N ASN A 56 2.04 -17.37 8.19
CA ASN A 56 3.42 -17.49 7.72
C ASN A 56 4.41 -17.26 8.88
N PRO A 57 5.20 -18.29 9.27
CA PRO A 57 6.11 -18.21 10.42
C PRO A 57 7.34 -17.33 10.17
N ALA A 58 7.64 -16.96 8.91
CA ALA A 58 8.76 -16.08 8.59
C ALA A 58 8.47 -14.60 8.87
N LEU A 59 7.20 -14.23 9.10
CA LEU A 59 6.84 -12.87 9.46
C LEU A 59 6.91 -12.67 10.97
N PRO A 60 7.59 -11.61 11.45
CA PRO A 60 7.57 -11.28 12.86
C PRO A 60 6.14 -10.96 13.28
N THR A 61 5.79 -11.28 14.53
CA THR A 61 4.46 -11.00 15.11
C THR A 61 4.53 -10.01 16.28
N ASP A 62 5.69 -9.38 16.46
CA ASP A 62 5.96 -8.36 17.48
C ASP A 62 5.82 -6.93 16.92
N SER A 63 6.32 -5.95 17.67
CA SER A 63 6.28 -4.52 17.35
C SER A 63 7.03 -4.12 16.07
N THR A 64 7.78 -5.02 15.44
CA THR A 64 8.40 -4.78 14.13
C THR A 64 7.39 -4.99 12.97
N ASN A 65 6.30 -5.72 13.20
CA ASN A 65 5.26 -5.94 12.20
C ASN A 65 4.35 -4.72 12.05
N LEU A 66 4.08 -4.30 10.81
CA LEU A 66 3.20 -3.15 10.53
C LEU A 66 1.76 -3.33 11.06
N VAL A 67 1.22 -4.55 11.09
CA VAL A 67 -0.11 -4.82 11.69
C VAL A 67 -0.08 -4.56 13.19
N HIS A 68 0.97 -5.02 13.87
CA HIS A 68 1.12 -4.76 15.30
C HIS A 68 1.29 -3.25 15.55
N ARG A 69 2.14 -2.57 14.78
CA ARG A 69 2.34 -1.12 14.88
C ARG A 69 1.05 -0.35 14.64
N ALA A 70 0.26 -0.72 13.63
CA ALA A 70 -1.04 -0.14 13.35
C ALA A 70 -2.01 -0.33 14.52
N ALA A 71 -2.08 -1.54 15.08
CA ALA A 71 -2.93 -1.83 16.22
C ALA A 71 -2.53 -1.03 17.47
N SER A 72 -1.24 -0.97 17.79
CA SER A 72 -0.74 -0.17 18.92
C SER A 72 -1.02 1.33 18.74
N ALA A 73 -0.79 1.86 17.52
CA ALA A 73 -1.02 3.26 17.22
C ALA A 73 -2.52 3.62 17.28
N PHE A 74 -3.38 2.74 16.77
CA PHE A 74 -4.84 2.89 16.84
C PHE A 74 -5.33 2.92 18.30
N LEU A 75 -4.95 1.93 19.12
CA LEU A 75 -5.40 1.85 20.52
C LEU A 75 -4.97 3.08 21.31
N ASN A 76 -3.74 3.55 21.10
CA ASN A 76 -3.24 4.78 21.72
C ASN A 76 -4.05 6.00 21.25
N ALA A 77 -4.21 6.19 19.94
CA ALA A 77 -4.96 7.34 19.40
C ALA A 77 -6.42 7.37 19.86
N ALA A 78 -7.05 6.20 19.99
CA ALA A 78 -8.44 6.07 20.45
C ALA A 78 -8.58 6.01 21.98
N GLN A 79 -7.47 6.07 22.75
CA GLN A 79 -7.44 5.95 24.21
C GLN A 79 -8.13 4.67 24.73
N ILE A 80 -8.04 3.58 23.97
CA ILE A 80 -8.63 2.28 24.33
C ILE A 80 -7.65 1.50 25.20
N LYS A 81 -8.12 1.03 26.35
CA LYS A 81 -7.34 0.23 27.30
C LYS A 81 -7.48 -1.29 27.11
N ASP A 82 -8.53 -1.71 26.40
CA ASP A 82 -8.75 -3.12 26.04
C ASP A 82 -7.60 -3.64 25.16
N GLY A 83 -7.34 -4.95 25.25
CA GLY A 83 -6.45 -5.63 24.32
C GLY A 83 -7.13 -5.98 23.00
N VAL A 84 -6.32 -6.37 22.03
CA VAL A 84 -6.78 -6.89 20.74
C VAL A 84 -6.00 -8.14 20.36
N ARG A 85 -6.72 -9.11 19.80
CA ARG A 85 -6.12 -10.28 19.14
C ARG A 85 -6.34 -10.14 17.65
N LEU A 86 -5.24 -10.22 16.89
CA LEU A 86 -5.23 -10.22 15.44
C LEU A 86 -4.62 -11.52 14.93
N HIS A 87 -5.21 -12.07 13.87
CA HIS A 87 -4.61 -13.15 13.10
C HIS A 87 -4.49 -12.73 11.64
N LEU A 88 -3.27 -12.78 11.10
CA LEU A 88 -2.97 -12.50 9.70
C LEU A 88 -2.80 -13.82 8.94
N ASP A 89 -3.75 -14.11 8.08
CA ASP A 89 -3.62 -15.18 7.09
C ASP A 89 -2.95 -14.62 5.82
N LYS A 90 -1.65 -14.91 5.65
CA LYS A 90 -0.77 -14.30 4.64
C LYS A 90 -0.73 -15.12 3.35
N LYS A 91 -1.26 -14.56 2.27
CA LYS A 91 -1.27 -15.10 0.90
C LYS A 91 -0.47 -14.26 -0.10
N ILE A 92 -0.44 -12.94 0.08
CA ILE A 92 0.35 -12.05 -0.78
C ILE A 92 1.84 -12.32 -0.52
N PRO A 93 2.65 -12.64 -1.55
CA PRO A 93 4.08 -12.89 -1.36
C PRO A 93 4.79 -11.70 -0.71
N MET A 94 5.73 -12.01 0.18
CA MET A 94 6.55 -10.99 0.84
C MET A 94 7.52 -10.35 -0.15
N ALA A 95 7.84 -9.07 0.03
CA ALA A 95 8.80 -8.35 -0.79
C ALA A 95 8.53 -8.37 -2.32
N ALA A 96 7.26 -8.53 -2.71
CA ALA A 96 6.81 -8.65 -4.10
C ALA A 96 6.47 -7.32 -4.80
N GLY A 97 6.69 -6.17 -4.13
CA GLY A 97 6.29 -4.86 -4.67
C GLY A 97 4.76 -4.56 -4.67
N LEU A 98 3.95 -5.49 -4.14
CA LEU A 98 2.47 -5.42 -4.16
C LEU A 98 1.86 -4.68 -2.96
N GLY A 99 2.66 -4.06 -2.09
CA GLY A 99 2.18 -3.31 -0.94
C GLY A 99 1.48 -4.15 0.14
N GLY A 100 1.65 -5.48 0.17
CA GLY A 100 0.90 -6.36 1.07
C GLY A 100 0.99 -5.98 2.56
N GLY A 101 2.19 -5.68 3.07
CA GLY A 101 2.35 -5.25 4.47
C GLY A 101 1.66 -3.92 4.78
N SER A 102 1.67 -2.98 3.83
CA SER A 102 0.97 -1.70 3.95
C SER A 102 -0.54 -1.89 3.92
N GLY A 103 -1.04 -2.77 3.04
CA GLY A 103 -2.44 -3.17 2.99
C GLY A 103 -2.90 -3.81 4.30
N ASN A 104 -2.08 -4.68 4.90
CA ASN A 104 -2.40 -5.30 6.18
C ASN A 104 -2.49 -4.24 7.29
N ALA A 105 -1.60 -3.24 7.29
CA ALA A 105 -1.60 -2.15 8.27
C ALA A 105 -2.85 -1.27 8.16
N ALA A 106 -3.22 -0.85 6.96
CA ALA A 106 -4.44 -0.06 6.72
C ALA A 106 -5.70 -0.85 7.06
N THR A 107 -5.75 -2.14 6.67
CA THR A 107 -6.85 -3.04 7.02
C THR A 107 -6.96 -3.22 8.53
N ALA A 108 -5.83 -3.23 9.25
CA ALA A 108 -5.83 -3.26 10.70
C ALA A 108 -6.43 -1.99 11.31
N LEU A 109 -6.07 -0.81 10.80
CA LEU A 109 -6.67 0.47 11.23
C LEU A 109 -8.19 0.48 11.01
N LEU A 110 -8.65 0.10 9.81
CA LEU A 110 -10.07 0.07 9.46
C LEU A 110 -10.84 -0.97 10.29
N GLY A 111 -10.31 -2.19 10.41
CA GLY A 111 -10.92 -3.27 11.18
C GLY A 111 -11.02 -2.96 12.66
N LEU A 112 -9.99 -2.33 13.24
CA LEU A 112 -10.04 -1.88 14.63
C LEU A 112 -11.02 -0.73 14.83
N ASN A 113 -11.08 0.23 13.89
CA ASN A 113 -12.08 1.29 13.96
C ASN A 113 -13.49 0.70 14.00
N GLU A 114 -13.81 -0.28 13.16
CA GLU A 114 -15.09 -0.97 13.18
C GLU A 114 -15.32 -1.80 14.46
N LEU A 115 -14.33 -2.58 14.91
CA LEU A 115 -14.41 -3.40 16.12
C LEU A 115 -14.75 -2.58 17.38
N PHE A 116 -14.31 -1.32 17.42
CA PHE A 116 -14.55 -0.39 18.51
C PHE A 116 -15.63 0.65 18.22
N ALA A 117 -16.48 0.42 17.22
CA ALA A 117 -17.62 1.27 16.86
C ALA A 117 -17.24 2.70 16.42
N HIS A 118 -16.22 2.80 15.57
CA HIS A 118 -15.72 3.99 14.88
C HIS A 118 -15.29 5.16 15.80
N PRO A 119 -14.41 4.93 16.78
CA PRO A 119 -13.96 5.99 17.69
C PRO A 119 -13.07 7.05 17.01
N LEU A 120 -12.42 6.72 15.88
CA LEU A 120 -11.56 7.64 15.14
C LEU A 120 -12.23 8.11 13.85
N ALA A 121 -12.14 9.41 13.60
CA ALA A 121 -12.54 10.02 12.33
C ALA A 121 -11.60 9.60 11.19
N PRO A 122 -12.07 9.62 9.92
CA PRO A 122 -11.25 9.26 8.76
C PRO A 122 -9.91 10.00 8.68
N SER A 123 -9.89 11.31 8.92
CA SER A 123 -8.66 12.12 8.92
C SER A 123 -7.61 11.62 9.90
N LYS A 124 -8.04 11.09 11.05
CA LYS A 124 -7.12 10.51 12.04
C LYS A 124 -6.55 9.17 11.56
N LEU A 125 -7.32 8.39 10.81
CA LEU A 125 -6.82 7.16 10.18
C LEU A 125 -5.79 7.48 9.10
N ASP A 126 -6.02 8.53 8.30
CA ASP A 126 -5.06 9.01 7.29
C ASP A 126 -3.72 9.42 7.92
N GLU A 127 -3.78 10.18 9.02
CA GLU A 127 -2.58 10.56 9.79
C GLU A 127 -1.79 9.34 10.28
N LEU A 128 -2.47 8.37 10.89
CA LEU A 128 -1.84 7.14 11.39
C LEU A 128 -1.25 6.32 10.23
N ALA A 129 -1.97 6.19 9.12
CA ALA A 129 -1.50 5.49 7.93
C ALA A 129 -0.23 6.12 7.37
N ALA A 130 -0.19 7.45 7.20
CA ALA A 130 0.98 8.16 6.68
C ALA A 130 2.23 8.00 7.59
N GLN A 131 2.04 7.83 8.90
CA GLN A 131 3.14 7.56 9.85
C GLN A 131 3.66 6.12 9.75
N LEU A 132 2.81 5.16 9.39
CA LEU A 132 3.18 3.74 9.27
C LEU A 132 3.99 3.45 8.00
N GLY A 133 3.65 4.10 6.89
CA GLY A 133 4.40 3.98 5.64
C GLY A 133 3.75 4.71 4.46
N SER A 134 4.53 5.02 3.43
CA SER A 134 4.06 5.80 2.26
C SER A 134 2.88 5.17 1.53
N ASP A 135 2.84 3.84 1.41
CA ASP A 135 1.77 3.14 0.69
C ASP A 135 0.52 2.89 1.56
N VAL A 136 0.60 3.05 2.89
CA VAL A 136 -0.53 2.69 3.79
C VAL A 136 -1.78 3.54 3.53
N PRO A 137 -1.69 4.87 3.32
CA PRO A 137 -2.86 5.70 3.02
C PRO A 137 -3.67 5.22 1.81
N PHE A 138 -3.02 4.68 0.78
CA PHE A 138 -3.71 4.16 -0.42
C PHE A 138 -4.73 3.07 -0.06
N PHE A 139 -4.43 2.23 0.92
CA PHE A 139 -5.26 1.09 1.31
C PHE A 139 -6.40 1.45 2.27
N LEU A 140 -6.56 2.73 2.64
CA LEU A 140 -7.76 3.19 3.36
C LEU A 140 -8.99 3.32 2.46
N GLN A 141 -8.82 3.13 1.16
CA GLN A 141 -9.84 3.17 0.12
C GLN A 141 -9.64 2.02 -0.88
N ASP A 142 -10.63 1.81 -1.76
CA ASP A 142 -10.70 0.67 -2.68
C ASP A 142 -10.74 1.07 -4.17
N LYS A 143 -10.37 2.32 -4.50
CA LYS A 143 -10.36 2.86 -5.87
C LYS A 143 -8.94 3.02 -6.39
N PRO A 144 -8.75 3.15 -7.71
CA PRO A 144 -7.49 3.64 -8.25
C PRO A 144 -7.18 5.03 -7.69
N ALA A 145 -5.90 5.38 -7.60
CA ALA A 145 -5.49 6.67 -7.07
C ALA A 145 -4.24 7.21 -7.75
N LEU A 146 -4.18 8.53 -7.86
CA LEU A 146 -2.94 9.26 -8.06
C LEU A 146 -2.33 9.52 -6.68
N ALA A 147 -1.10 9.06 -6.47
CA ALA A 147 -0.36 9.33 -5.26
C ALA A 147 0.88 10.19 -5.56
N THR A 148 1.11 11.21 -4.73
CA THR A 148 2.22 12.17 -4.85
C THR A 148 3.00 12.32 -3.55
N GLY A 149 4.01 13.19 -3.51
CA GLY A 149 4.92 13.32 -2.37
C GLY A 149 5.90 12.15 -2.35
N ARG A 150 5.95 11.39 -1.26
CA ARG A 150 6.63 10.09 -1.18
C ARG A 150 5.67 8.91 -1.41
N GLY A 151 4.45 9.17 -1.88
CA GLY A 151 3.36 8.21 -2.10
C GLY A 151 2.20 8.33 -1.11
N GLU A 152 2.32 9.19 -0.10
CA GLU A 152 1.37 9.34 1.00
C GLU A 152 0.18 10.26 0.70
N LYS A 153 0.30 11.13 -0.30
CA LYS A 153 -0.75 12.07 -0.69
C LYS A 153 -1.65 11.43 -1.74
N ILE A 154 -2.79 10.90 -1.30
CA ILE A 154 -3.71 10.12 -2.13
C ILE A 154 -4.82 11.00 -2.70
N GLN A 155 -4.97 10.98 -4.02
CA GLN A 155 -6.14 11.49 -4.73
C GLN A 155 -6.85 10.31 -5.40
N SER A 156 -8.01 9.93 -4.88
CA SER A 156 -8.84 8.88 -5.50
C SER A 156 -9.27 9.29 -6.91
N LEU A 157 -9.26 8.30 -7.81
CA LEU A 157 -9.66 8.43 -9.20
C LEU A 157 -10.92 7.62 -9.47
N ALA A 158 -11.63 7.96 -10.54
CA ALA A 158 -12.68 7.09 -11.07
C ALA A 158 -12.07 5.79 -11.60
N PRO A 159 -12.83 4.68 -11.65
CA PRO A 159 -12.41 3.46 -12.35
C PRO A 159 -11.97 3.78 -13.79
N PHE A 160 -11.02 3.02 -14.32
CA PHE A 160 -10.49 3.23 -15.66
C PHE A 160 -11.26 2.38 -16.70
N PRO A 161 -12.02 2.99 -17.62
CA PRO A 161 -12.72 2.25 -18.67
C PRO A 161 -11.78 1.39 -19.52
N ALA A 162 -10.56 1.85 -19.78
CA ALA A 162 -9.56 1.09 -20.54
C ALA A 162 -9.18 -0.26 -19.90
N LEU A 163 -9.37 -0.42 -18.59
CA LEU A 163 -9.06 -1.67 -17.87
C LEU A 163 -10.28 -2.59 -17.73
N GLN A 164 -11.48 -2.13 -18.11
CA GLN A 164 -12.67 -2.97 -18.04
C GLN A 164 -12.55 -4.17 -18.98
N GLY A 165 -13.00 -5.34 -18.51
CA GLY A 165 -12.91 -6.59 -19.27
C GLY A 165 -11.49 -7.18 -19.38
N HIS A 166 -10.49 -6.57 -18.74
CA HIS A 166 -9.12 -7.08 -18.73
C HIS A 166 -8.77 -7.70 -17.37
N HIS A 167 -7.76 -8.57 -17.38
CA HIS A 167 -7.24 -9.24 -16.18
C HIS A 167 -5.80 -8.85 -15.90
N PHE A 168 -5.47 -8.69 -14.62
CA PHE A 168 -4.08 -8.60 -14.18
C PHE A 168 -3.52 -10.01 -13.98
N ILE A 169 -2.42 -10.31 -14.68
CA ILE A 169 -1.61 -11.51 -14.42
C ILE A 169 -0.41 -11.08 -13.59
N LEU A 170 -0.32 -11.55 -12.35
CA LEU A 170 0.79 -11.26 -11.45
C LEU A 170 1.80 -12.42 -11.50
N ILE A 171 3.04 -12.13 -11.90
CA ILE A 171 4.13 -13.11 -11.94
C ILE A 171 5.12 -12.76 -10.85
N HIS A 172 5.29 -13.67 -9.88
CA HIS A 172 6.28 -13.55 -8.81
C HIS A 172 7.51 -14.41 -9.15
N PRO A 173 8.73 -13.84 -9.30
CA PRO A 173 9.89 -14.58 -9.79
C PRO A 173 10.51 -15.55 -8.76
N GLY A 174 9.95 -15.64 -7.57
CA GLY A 174 10.42 -16.52 -6.49
C GLY A 174 11.39 -15.85 -5.52
N PHE A 175 11.79 -14.61 -5.77
CA PHE A 175 12.61 -13.80 -4.88
C PHE A 175 12.04 -12.39 -4.73
N GLY A 176 12.41 -11.71 -3.65
CA GLY A 176 12.00 -10.33 -3.37
C GLY A 176 13.15 -9.34 -3.56
N ILE A 177 12.80 -8.08 -3.86
CA ILE A 177 13.75 -6.98 -3.93
C ILE A 177 13.49 -6.05 -2.74
N ALA A 178 14.51 -5.77 -1.95
CA ALA A 178 14.41 -4.83 -0.85
C ALA A 178 14.17 -3.42 -1.39
N THR A 179 13.08 -2.76 -0.99
CA THR A 179 12.74 -1.41 -1.46
C THR A 179 13.88 -0.42 -1.25
N ALA A 180 14.55 -0.45 -0.08
CA ALA A 180 15.69 0.40 0.19
C ALA A 180 16.85 0.19 -0.80
N TRP A 181 17.12 -1.06 -1.17
CA TRP A 181 18.14 -1.39 -2.17
C TRP A 181 17.76 -0.86 -3.55
N ALA A 182 16.51 -1.04 -3.98
CA ALA A 182 16.06 -0.54 -5.29
C ALA A 182 16.21 0.99 -5.41
N TYR A 183 15.83 1.74 -4.37
CA TYR A 183 16.01 3.19 -4.33
C TYR A 183 17.48 3.63 -4.24
N GLN A 184 18.34 2.87 -3.55
CA GLN A 184 19.79 3.14 -3.52
C GLN A 184 20.42 2.91 -4.90
N THR A 185 20.06 1.80 -5.56
CA THR A 185 20.57 1.43 -6.88
C THR A 185 20.09 2.39 -7.96
N LEU A 186 18.91 3.00 -7.82
CA LEU A 186 18.38 4.03 -8.72
C LEU A 186 19.34 5.21 -8.94
N ALA A 187 20.22 5.52 -7.98
CA ALA A 187 21.23 6.56 -8.13
C ALA A 187 22.17 6.34 -9.34
N LYS A 188 22.29 5.09 -9.82
CA LYS A 188 23.07 4.72 -11.01
C LYS A 188 22.33 4.97 -12.32
N PHE A 189 21.06 5.39 -12.27
CA PHE A 189 20.18 5.59 -13.43
C PHE A 189 19.60 7.02 -13.45
N PRO A 190 20.39 8.03 -13.85
CA PRO A 190 19.97 9.44 -13.76
C PRO A 190 18.66 9.76 -14.49
N ALA A 191 18.40 9.12 -15.62
CA ALA A 191 17.16 9.32 -16.40
C ALA A 191 15.91 8.78 -15.68
N ALA A 192 16.05 7.72 -14.88
CA ALA A 192 14.95 7.15 -14.09
C ALA A 192 14.82 7.85 -12.72
N LEU A 193 15.91 8.38 -12.17
CA LEU A 193 15.91 9.14 -10.92
C LEU A 193 15.30 10.55 -11.08
N ASN A 194 15.48 11.15 -12.25
CA ASN A 194 15.04 12.51 -12.56
C ASN A 194 13.94 12.49 -13.63
N GLY A 195 12.88 11.76 -13.34
CA GLY A 195 11.71 11.68 -14.20
C GLY A 195 11.08 13.06 -14.44
N GLN A 196 10.40 13.18 -15.58
CA GLN A 196 9.64 14.38 -15.92
C GLN A 196 8.25 14.30 -15.30
N ARG A 197 7.79 15.38 -14.66
CA ARG A 197 6.41 15.49 -14.14
C ARG A 197 5.38 15.35 -15.27
N GLY A 198 4.18 14.91 -14.92
CA GLY A 198 3.06 14.85 -15.87
C GLY A 198 2.82 13.47 -16.49
N ARG A 199 3.68 12.47 -16.19
CA ARG A 199 3.49 11.12 -16.75
C ARG A 199 2.28 10.44 -16.13
N ALA A 200 2.07 10.64 -14.83
CA ALA A 200 0.92 10.08 -14.13
C ALA A 200 -0.40 10.64 -14.68
N GLU A 201 -0.50 11.97 -14.85
CA GLU A 201 -1.67 12.63 -15.43
C GLU A 201 -1.92 12.17 -16.87
N LYS A 202 -0.86 12.01 -17.67
CA LYS A 202 -0.95 11.50 -19.04
C LYS A 202 -1.50 10.07 -19.09
N LEU A 203 -0.98 9.17 -18.25
CA LEU A 203 -1.50 7.80 -18.16
C LEU A 203 -2.97 7.81 -17.72
N VAL A 204 -3.32 8.59 -16.70
CA VAL A 204 -4.71 8.71 -16.20
C VAL A 204 -5.64 9.17 -17.31
N ALA A 205 -5.28 10.22 -18.06
CA ALA A 205 -6.08 10.73 -19.17
C ALA A 205 -6.32 9.65 -20.24
N LYS A 206 -5.29 8.89 -20.61
CA LYS A 206 -5.43 7.80 -21.59
C LYS A 206 -6.27 6.63 -21.09
N LEU A 207 -6.07 6.21 -19.84
CA LEU A 207 -6.85 5.14 -19.23
C LEU A 207 -8.33 5.51 -19.08
N GLN A 208 -8.62 6.80 -18.86
CA GLN A 208 -9.99 7.33 -18.86
C GLN A 208 -10.62 7.36 -20.27
N GLY A 209 -9.79 7.48 -21.32
CA GLY A 209 -10.25 7.47 -22.72
C GLY A 209 -10.77 6.11 -23.23
N GLY A 210 -10.60 5.03 -22.46
CA GLY A 210 -11.20 3.72 -22.78
C GLY A 210 -10.39 2.82 -23.71
N ASP A 211 -9.25 3.30 -24.23
CA ASP A 211 -8.37 2.51 -25.11
C ASP A 211 -7.09 2.09 -24.39
N LEU A 212 -7.00 0.81 -24.03
CA LEU A 212 -5.82 0.24 -23.38
C LEU A 212 -4.60 0.25 -24.30
N ALA A 213 -4.76 0.03 -25.60
CA ALA A 213 -3.65 0.02 -26.54
C ALA A 213 -3.03 1.43 -26.64
N ALA A 214 -3.87 2.47 -26.61
CA ALA A 214 -3.39 3.85 -26.56
C ALA A 214 -2.67 4.17 -25.23
N ALA A 215 -3.14 3.62 -24.11
CA ALA A 215 -2.55 3.82 -22.78
C ALA A 215 -1.26 3.00 -22.54
N ALA A 216 -1.11 1.85 -23.19
CA ALA A 216 -0.02 0.90 -22.98
C ALA A 216 1.40 1.52 -23.00
N PRO A 217 1.74 2.45 -23.92
CA PRO A 217 3.06 3.08 -23.93
C PRO A 217 3.36 4.00 -22.73
N GLU A 218 2.34 4.37 -21.94
CA GLU A 218 2.51 5.26 -20.79
C GLU A 218 2.71 4.52 -19.46
N PHE A 219 2.54 3.19 -19.43
CA PHE A 219 2.92 2.40 -18.26
C PHE A 219 4.43 2.51 -18.06
N TYR A 220 4.85 2.82 -16.83
CA TYR A 220 6.24 3.14 -16.56
C TYR A 220 6.60 2.88 -15.11
N ASN A 221 7.78 2.33 -14.85
CA ASN A 221 8.28 2.17 -13.50
C ASN A 221 9.75 2.57 -13.41
N SER A 222 10.03 3.64 -12.67
CA SER A 222 11.41 4.12 -12.44
C SER A 222 12.30 3.07 -11.76
N LEU A 223 11.70 2.16 -10.98
CA LEU A 223 12.39 1.07 -10.30
C LEU A 223 12.54 -0.19 -11.17
N GLU A 224 12.12 -0.18 -12.44
CA GLU A 224 12.38 -1.27 -13.37
C GLU A 224 13.87 -1.35 -13.71
N ALA A 225 14.51 -0.22 -14.04
CA ALA A 225 15.93 -0.15 -14.38
C ALA A 225 16.88 -0.74 -13.29
N PRO A 226 16.72 -0.46 -11.99
CA PRO A 226 17.53 -1.10 -10.95
C PRO A 226 17.18 -2.57 -10.65
N ALA A 227 16.05 -3.08 -11.16
CA ALA A 227 15.56 -4.43 -10.89
C ALA A 227 15.81 -5.43 -12.05
N LEU A 228 16.28 -4.94 -13.20
CA LEU A 228 16.74 -5.72 -14.36
C LEU A 228 18.26 -5.88 -14.32
#